data_AF-A0A9W4T9Y3-F1
#
_entry.id   AF-A0A9W4T9Y3-F1
#
_cell.length_a   1.000
_cell.length_b   1.000
_cell.length_c   1.000
_cell.angle_alpha   90.00
_cell.angle_beta   90.00
_cell.angle_gamma   90.00
#
_symmetry.space_group_name_H-M   'P 1'
#
loop_
_entity.id
_entity.type
_entity.pdbx_description
1 polymer ?
#
loop_
_entity_poly.entity_id
_entity_poly.type
_entity_poly.pdbx_seq_one_letter_code
_entity_poly.pdbx_strand_id
1 'polypeptide(L)'
;VSLRHVNLTCSVIVYFAISNAATATLHMTIPDLKIDTFCDFFQYKADMQFNERTIHVTDIPLQMKPANIKQVFAKYETVTNFKMTVKSIWQHAYITYENPKCIELFYQVWSHFLQNDS
;
A
#
# COMPACT_ATOMS: atom_id res chain seq x y z
N VAL A 1 -20.96 22.27 7.18
CA VAL A 1 -19.74 21.50 7.55
C VAL A 1 -19.82 20.15 6.86
N SER A 2 -19.08 19.94 5.77
CA SER A 2 -19.07 18.63 5.08
C SER A 2 -18.15 17.68 5.83
N LEU A 3 -18.72 16.76 6.59
CA LEU A 3 -18.04 15.56 7.05
C LEU A 3 -17.61 14.75 5.81
N ARG A 4 -16.30 14.68 5.56
CA ARG A 4 -15.72 13.88 4.47
C ARG A 4 -15.41 12.49 5.00
N HIS A 5 -16.02 11.47 4.38
CA HIS A 5 -15.54 10.10 4.49
C HIS A 5 -14.32 9.95 3.56
N VAL A 6 -13.14 9.89 4.15
CA VAL A 6 -11.96 9.36 3.47
C VAL A 6 -12.09 7.84 3.55
N ASN A 7 -12.32 7.17 2.43
CA ASN A 7 -12.20 5.71 2.37
C ASN A 7 -10.70 5.38 2.39
N LEU A 8 -10.13 5.40 3.59
CA LEU A 8 -8.87 4.73 3.88
C LEU A 8 -9.18 3.23 3.81
N THR A 9 -8.64 2.52 2.84
CA THR A 9 -8.62 1.06 2.90
C THR A 9 -7.61 0.68 3.97
N CYS A 10 -8.05 0.69 5.23
CA CYS A 10 -7.25 0.22 6.36
C CYS A 10 -7.28 -1.31 6.35
N SER A 11 -6.36 -1.93 5.63
CA SER A 11 -6.12 -3.37 5.76
C SER A 11 -5.41 -3.63 7.09
N VAL A 12 -5.97 -4.49 7.93
CA VAL A 12 -5.34 -4.94 9.18
C VAL A 12 -4.89 -6.39 8.99
N ILE A 13 -3.59 -6.64 9.21
CA ILE A 13 -3.04 -8.00 9.22
C ILE A 13 -2.95 -8.43 10.68
N VAL A 14 -3.68 -9.50 11.03
CA VAL A 14 -3.69 -10.07 12.38
C VAL A 14 -2.90 -11.37 12.37
N TYR A 15 -1.89 -11.46 13.23
CA TYR A 15 -1.08 -12.66 13.41
C TYR A 15 -1.58 -13.44 14.63
N PHE A 16 -1.84 -14.74 14.45
CA PHE A 16 -2.23 -15.64 15.53
C PHE A 16 -1.07 -16.57 15.90
N ALA A 17 -0.87 -16.77 17.21
CA ALA A 17 0.20 -17.65 17.71
C ALA A 17 -0.07 -19.16 17.47
N ILE A 18 -1.32 -19.53 17.14
CA ILE A 18 -1.77 -20.91 16.94
C ILE A 18 -2.71 -20.98 15.74
N SER A 19 -2.47 -21.93 14.83
CA SER A 19 -3.17 -22.06 13.54
C SER A 19 -4.68 -22.22 13.67
N ASN A 20 -5.14 -22.92 14.71
CA ASN A 20 -6.56 -23.20 14.95
C ASN A 20 -7.39 -21.91 15.15
N ALA A 21 -6.76 -20.85 15.66
CA ALA A 21 -7.42 -19.55 15.88
C ALA A 21 -7.62 -18.79 14.55
N ALA A 22 -6.75 -18.98 13.56
CA ALA A 22 -6.87 -18.31 12.28
C ALA A 22 -8.14 -18.74 11.53
N THR A 23 -8.48 -20.03 11.54
CA THR A 23 -9.67 -20.56 10.85
C THR A 23 -10.98 -20.07 11.47
N ALA A 24 -11.04 -19.98 12.81
CA ALA A 24 -12.21 -19.43 13.50
C ALA A 24 -12.41 -17.93 13.22
N THR A 25 -11.33 -17.19 12.95
CA THR A 25 -11.36 -15.74 12.76
C THR A 25 -11.82 -15.31 11.36
N LEU A 26 -11.77 -16.20 10.35
CA LEU A 26 -12.28 -15.89 8.99
C LEU A 26 -13.76 -15.49 8.98
N HIS A 27 -14.54 -16.01 9.93
CA HIS A 27 -15.96 -15.72 10.08
C HIS A 27 -16.27 -14.64 11.13
N MET A 28 -15.25 -14.04 11.74
CA MET A 28 -15.47 -12.96 12.70
C MET A 28 -15.83 -11.66 11.99
N THR A 29 -16.79 -10.95 12.57
CA THR A 29 -17.13 -9.57 12.21
C THR A 29 -16.57 -8.64 13.28
N ILE A 30 -16.10 -7.45 12.87
CA ILE A 30 -15.80 -6.36 13.81
C ILE A 30 -16.70 -5.19 13.41
N PRO A 31 -17.93 -5.13 13.97
CA PRO A 31 -18.95 -4.16 13.56
C PRO A 31 -18.50 -2.72 13.70
N ASP A 32 -17.75 -2.42 14.77
CA ASP A 32 -17.26 -1.07 15.07
C ASP A 32 -16.26 -0.56 14.02
N LEU A 33 -15.56 -1.49 13.35
CA LEU A 33 -14.61 -1.18 12.27
C LEU A 33 -15.19 -1.43 10.88
N LYS A 34 -16.46 -1.86 10.78
CA LYS A 34 -17.12 -2.26 9.52
C LYS A 34 -16.32 -3.33 8.75
N ILE A 35 -15.71 -4.26 9.48
CA ILE A 35 -15.03 -5.41 8.90
C ILE A 35 -16.01 -6.58 8.93
N ASP A 36 -16.56 -6.91 7.77
CA ASP A 36 -17.60 -7.95 7.66
C ASP A 36 -17.00 -9.36 7.62
N THR A 37 -15.82 -9.52 7.02
CA THR A 37 -15.10 -10.80 6.97
C THR A 37 -13.59 -10.57 6.93
N PHE A 38 -12.84 -11.53 7.46
CA PHE A 38 -11.41 -11.65 7.22
C PHE A 38 -11.17 -12.58 6.03
N CYS A 39 -10.06 -12.36 5.33
CA CYS A 39 -9.58 -13.27 4.29
C CYS A 39 -8.24 -13.87 4.70
N ASP A 40 -7.94 -15.06 4.19
CA ASP A 40 -6.61 -15.64 4.36
C ASP A 40 -5.57 -14.76 3.65
N PHE A 41 -4.51 -14.40 4.36
CA PHE A 41 -3.49 -13.49 3.82
C PHE A 41 -2.73 -14.10 2.64
N PHE A 42 -2.47 -15.41 2.65
CA PHE A 42 -1.76 -16.07 1.56
C PHE A 42 -2.64 -16.16 0.30
N GLN A 43 -3.92 -16.47 0.48
CA GLN A 43 -4.89 -16.45 -0.63
C GLN A 43 -5.08 -15.04 -1.19
N TYR A 44 -5.29 -14.04 -0.32
CA TYR A 44 -5.36 -12.63 -0.73
C TYR A 44 -4.11 -12.19 -1.51
N LYS A 45 -2.93 -12.59 -1.04
CA LYS A 45 -1.66 -12.29 -1.72
C LYS A 45 -1.55 -12.99 -3.08
N ALA A 46 -2.03 -14.23 -3.20
CA ALA A 46 -2.08 -14.97 -4.47
C ALA A 46 -3.07 -14.33 -5.47
N ASP A 47 -4.24 -13.92 -4.98
CA ASP A 47 -5.30 -13.32 -5.79
C ASP A 47 -4.94 -11.92 -6.30
N MET A 48 -4.14 -11.17 -5.53
CA MET A 48 -3.77 -9.80 -5.88
C MET A 48 -2.91 -9.68 -7.13
N GLN A 49 -2.41 -10.79 -7.70
CA GLN A 49 -1.50 -10.80 -8.86
C GLN A 49 -0.50 -9.63 -8.78
N PHE A 50 0.11 -9.45 -7.59
CA PHE A 50 1.03 -8.34 -7.40
C PHE A 50 2.05 -8.41 -8.51
N ASN A 51 2.13 -7.36 -9.34
CA ASN A 51 3.25 -7.25 -10.24
C ASN A 51 4.47 -7.17 -9.32
N GLU A 52 5.24 -8.25 -9.24
CA GLU A 52 6.25 -8.50 -8.19
C GLU A 52 7.37 -7.45 -8.16
N ARG A 53 7.30 -6.43 -9.03
CA ARG A 53 8.26 -5.36 -9.19
C ARG A 53 7.66 -3.98 -9.05
N THR A 54 6.34 -3.83 -8.95
CA THR A 54 5.67 -2.51 -8.99
C THR A 54 5.02 -2.16 -7.67
N ILE A 55 5.40 -1.03 -7.09
CA ILE A 55 4.72 -0.42 -5.94
C ILE A 55 3.71 0.64 -6.40
N HIS A 56 2.62 0.76 -5.65
CA HIS A 56 1.62 1.81 -5.81
C HIS A 56 1.69 2.78 -4.63
N VAL A 57 2.12 4.00 -4.90
CA VAL A 57 2.24 5.08 -3.91
C VAL A 57 1.03 6.00 -4.06
N THR A 58 0.30 6.22 -2.97
CA THR A 58 -0.93 7.02 -2.93
C THR A 58 -0.75 8.31 -2.13
N ASP A 59 -1.80 9.15 -2.12
CA ASP A 59 -1.89 10.34 -1.27
C ASP A 59 -0.77 11.37 -1.51
N ILE A 60 -0.26 11.42 -2.74
CA ILE A 60 0.78 12.36 -3.13
C ILE A 60 0.14 13.74 -3.39
N PRO A 61 0.61 14.84 -2.77
CA PRO A 61 0.05 16.17 -3.00
C PRO A 61 0.17 16.61 -4.47
N LEU A 62 -0.80 17.36 -4.99
CA LEU A 62 -0.83 17.82 -6.39
C LEU A 62 0.39 18.66 -6.80
N GLN A 63 1.01 19.36 -5.85
CA GLN A 63 2.21 20.16 -6.07
C GLN A 63 3.49 19.33 -6.17
N MET A 64 3.45 18.03 -5.82
CA MET A 64 4.64 17.19 -5.81
C MET A 64 5.05 16.83 -7.24
N LYS A 65 6.31 17.13 -7.57
CA LYS A 65 6.85 16.85 -8.91
C LYS A 65 7.21 15.37 -9.04
N PRO A 66 6.98 14.74 -10.21
CA PRO A 66 7.43 13.39 -10.51
C PRO A 66 8.91 13.13 -10.17
N ALA A 67 9.78 14.12 -10.41
CA ALA A 67 11.22 14.02 -10.15
C ALA A 67 11.53 13.80 -8.66
N ASN A 68 10.82 14.48 -7.76
CA ASN A 68 11.04 14.35 -6.31
C ASN A 68 10.65 12.93 -5.84
N ILE A 69 9.52 12.42 -6.32
CA ILE A 69 9.09 11.04 -6.02
C ILE A 69 10.12 10.05 -6.58
N LYS A 70 10.51 10.18 -7.85
CA LYS A 70 11.55 9.33 -8.44
C LYS A 70 12.84 9.33 -7.62
N GLN A 71 13.32 10.50 -7.19
CA GLN A 71 14.54 10.62 -6.41
C GLN A 71 14.44 9.93 -5.05
N VAL A 72 13.29 10.03 -4.37
CA VAL A 72 13.06 9.34 -3.10
C VAL A 72 13.08 7.82 -3.31
N PHE A 73 12.40 7.34 -4.34
CA PHE A 73 12.23 5.90 -4.56
C PHE A 73 13.40 5.23 -5.29
N ALA A 74 14.27 5.99 -5.96
CA ALA A 74 15.50 5.51 -6.58
C ALA A 74 16.58 5.09 -5.56
N LYS A 75 16.41 5.45 -4.28
CA LYS A 75 17.31 5.04 -3.19
C LYS A 75 17.23 3.54 -2.88
N TYR A 76 16.11 2.92 -3.21
CA TYR A 76 15.83 1.53 -2.85
C TYR A 76 16.34 0.54 -3.90
N GLU A 77 16.19 0.88 -5.19
CA GLU A 77 16.77 0.15 -6.33
C GLU A 77 16.57 0.93 -7.64
N THR A 78 17.16 0.45 -8.73
CA THR A 78 16.94 0.93 -10.11
C THR A 78 15.46 0.87 -10.50
N VAL A 79 14.89 2.04 -10.80
CA VAL A 79 13.53 2.20 -11.31
C VAL A 79 13.52 2.03 -12.83
N THR A 80 12.80 1.02 -13.34
CA THR A 80 12.67 0.73 -14.78
C THR A 80 11.46 1.41 -15.41
N ASN A 81 10.39 1.64 -14.62
CA ASN A 81 9.21 2.36 -15.08
C ASN A 81 8.65 3.24 -13.96
N PHE A 82 8.17 4.42 -14.34
CA PHE A 82 7.51 5.33 -13.43
C PHE A 82 6.34 6.00 -14.15
N LYS A 83 5.15 5.85 -13.58
CA LYS A 83 3.94 6.51 -14.05
C LYS A 83 3.28 7.25 -12.90
N MET A 84 2.88 8.49 -13.14
CA MET A 84 2.14 9.30 -12.18
C MET A 84 0.80 9.69 -12.78
N THR A 85 -0.26 9.59 -11.99
CA THR A 85 -1.63 9.90 -12.42
C THR A 85 -2.35 10.69 -11.35
N VAL A 86 -3.10 11.70 -11.74
CA VAL A 86 -3.99 12.44 -10.84
C VAL A 86 -5.27 11.64 -10.62
N LYS A 87 -5.69 11.49 -9.36
CA LYS A 87 -6.95 10.87 -8.95
C LYS A 87 -7.63 11.80 -7.94
N SER A 88 -8.60 12.58 -8.42
CA SER A 88 -9.28 13.62 -7.62
C SER A 88 -8.29 14.69 -7.12
N ILE A 89 -8.21 14.92 -5.81
CA ILE A 89 -7.35 15.92 -5.18
C ILE A 89 -5.93 15.41 -4.86
N TRP A 90 -5.61 14.18 -5.25
CA TRP A 90 -4.33 13.52 -4.99
C TRP A 90 -3.69 13.02 -6.27
N GLN A 91 -2.40 12.75 -6.20
CA GLN A 91 -1.67 12.02 -7.23
C GLN A 91 -1.32 10.62 -6.71
N HIS A 92 -1.22 9.69 -7.65
CA HIS A 92 -0.77 8.33 -7.42
C HIS A 92 0.45 8.07 -8.30
N ALA A 93 1.43 7.33 -7.79
CA ALA A 93 2.58 6.88 -8.56
C ALA A 93 2.63 5.35 -8.61
N TYR A 94 2.95 4.82 -9.78
CA TYR A 94 3.26 3.42 -10.02
C TYR A 94 4.74 3.33 -10.37
N ILE A 95 5.51 2.63 -9.55
CA ILE A 95 6.97 2.59 -9.65
C ILE A 95 7.38 1.13 -9.80
N THR A 96 7.96 0.80 -10.95
CA THR A 96 8.46 -0.54 -11.24
C THR A 96 9.97 -0.58 -11.08
N TYR A 97 10.47 -1.54 -10.32
CA TYR A 97 11.89 -1.80 -10.11
C TYR A 97 12.41 -2.86 -11.08
N GLU A 98 13.72 -2.90 -11.24
CA GLU A 98 14.40 -3.96 -12.00
C GLU A 98 14.30 -5.30 -11.26
N ASN A 99 14.60 -5.29 -9.95
CA ASN A 99 14.63 -6.46 -9.10
C ASN A 99 13.34 -6.60 -8.25
N PRO A 100 12.60 -7.71 -8.35
CA PRO A 100 11.39 -7.93 -7.55
C PRO A 100 11.66 -8.01 -6.05
N LYS A 101 12.84 -8.45 -5.63
CA LYS A 101 13.17 -8.56 -4.20
C LYS A 101 13.18 -7.20 -3.49
N CYS A 102 13.42 -6.12 -4.22
CA CYS A 102 13.41 -4.77 -3.65
C CYS A 102 12.03 -4.42 -3.06
N ILE A 103 10.93 -4.92 -3.63
CA ILE A 103 9.61 -4.51 -3.12
C ILE A 103 9.25 -5.17 -1.79
N GLU A 104 9.97 -6.22 -1.37
CA GLU A 104 9.71 -6.93 -0.12
C GLU A 104 9.85 -6.02 1.11
N LEU A 105 10.72 -5.02 1.06
CA LEU A 105 10.90 -4.05 2.15
C LEU A 105 9.63 -3.19 2.37
N PHE A 106 8.85 -2.95 1.32
CA PHE A 106 7.60 -2.20 1.42
C PHE A 106 6.43 -3.04 1.95
N TYR A 107 6.59 -4.34 2.13
CA TYR A 107 5.61 -5.14 2.88
C TYR A 107 5.63 -4.83 4.39
N GLN A 108 6.73 -4.27 4.88
CA GLN A 108 6.89 -3.92 6.31
C GLN A 108 6.77 -2.42 6.57
N VAL A 109 6.86 -1.58 5.54
CA VAL A 109 6.85 -0.11 5.64
C VAL A 109 5.56 0.45 5.04
N TRP A 110 4.69 0.99 5.91
CA TRP A 110 3.35 1.47 5.55
C TRP A 110 3.26 2.96 5.21
N SER A 111 4.31 3.74 5.47
CA SER A 111 4.37 5.15 5.09
C SER A 111 5.80 5.61 4.91
N HIS A 112 5.99 6.59 4.03
CA HIS A 112 7.27 7.25 3.86
C HIS A 112 7.09 8.75 3.89
N PHE A 113 7.95 9.44 4.62
CA PHE A 113 7.87 10.88 4.75
C PHE A 113 8.51 11.54 3.55
N LEU A 114 7.72 12.31 2.80
CA LEU A 114 8.15 13.06 1.63
C LEU A 114 8.37 14.53 2.01
N GLN A 115 9.19 14.82 3.02
CA GLN A 115 9.60 16.20 3.31
C GLN A 115 11.01 16.45 2.80
N ASN A 116 11.08 17.36 1.84
CA ASN A 116 12.30 18.07 1.48
C ASN A 116 12.21 19.40 2.24
N ASP A 117 12.76 19.45 3.44
CA ASP A 117 13.02 20.74 4.07
C ASP A 117 13.99 21.48 3.15
N SER A 118 13.58 22.68 2.76
CA SER A 118 14.38 23.61 1.96
C SER A 118 15.43 24.28 2.82
#